data_AF-A0A523QLT6-F1
#
_entry.id   AF-A0A523QLT6-F1
#
_cell.length_a   1.000
_cell.length_b   1.000
_cell.length_c   1.000
_cell.angle_alpha   90.00
_cell.angle_beta   90.00
_cell.angle_gamma   90.00
#
_symmetry.space_group_name_H-M   'P 1'
#
loop_
_entity.id
_entity.type
_entity.pdbx_description
1 polymer ?
#
loop_
_entity_poly.entity_id
_entity_poly.type
_entity_poly.pdbx_seq_one_letter_code
_entity_poly.pdbx_strand_id
1 'polypeptide(L)'
;MIAYLKGNMIQKSSNQVVLDIGGVGYCVWIPLSTYLKLGDLNEIVELFIYTHVTDNSLSLYGFSSKDEREIFLKLISISGIGPKLSLNILSGIEASDLEDAIKRSDVARISLIPGIGKKTALRIALELQEKLEEKEKMLEVKGSQEKE
;
A
#
# COMPACT_ATOMS: atom_id res chain seq x y z
N MET A 1 -15.93 7.63 -2.34
CA MET A 1 -14.60 7.00 -2.22
C MET A 1 -14.38 6.12 -3.45
N ILE A 2 -13.25 6.27 -4.13
CA ILE A 2 -12.83 5.44 -5.27
C ILE A 2 -11.99 4.28 -4.72
N ALA A 3 -12.41 3.04 -4.99
CA ALA A 3 -11.76 1.84 -4.47
C ALA A 3 -10.98 1.04 -5.53
N TYR A 4 -11.26 1.31 -6.82
CA TYR A 4 -10.71 0.55 -7.93
C TYR A 4 -10.78 1.38 -9.21
N LEU A 5 -9.79 1.23 -10.08
CA LEU A 5 -9.76 1.84 -11.41
C LEU A 5 -9.26 0.81 -12.43
N LYS A 6 -9.90 0.79 -13.59
CA LYS A 6 -9.48 0.02 -14.78
C LYS A 6 -9.55 0.92 -15.99
N GLY A 7 -8.44 1.12 -16.68
CA GLY A 7 -8.36 2.05 -17.81
C GLY A 7 -7.04 1.99 -18.55
N ASN A 8 -6.93 2.81 -19.61
CA ASN A 8 -5.72 2.89 -20.42
C ASN A 8 -4.68 3.76 -19.72
N MET A 9 -3.44 3.27 -19.61
CA MET A 9 -2.36 4.05 -19.02
C MET A 9 -1.79 5.05 -20.03
N ILE A 10 -2.11 6.33 -19.87
CA ILE A 10 -1.70 7.38 -20.80
C ILE A 10 -0.41 8.10 -20.36
N GLN A 11 -0.04 7.99 -19.09
CA GLN A 11 1.21 8.50 -18.54
C GLN A 11 1.76 7.56 -17.48
N LYS A 12 3.07 7.35 -17.48
CA LYS A 12 3.79 6.47 -16.55
C LYS A 12 5.06 7.14 -16.03
N SER A 13 5.16 7.26 -14.71
CA SER A 13 6.31 7.76 -13.97
C SER A 13 6.58 6.83 -12.78
N SER A 14 7.81 6.83 -12.24
CA SER A 14 8.22 5.91 -11.16
C SER A 14 7.39 5.99 -9.87
N ASN A 15 6.66 7.09 -9.66
CA ASN A 15 5.84 7.34 -8.48
C ASN A 15 4.36 7.63 -8.79
N GLN A 16 3.98 7.66 -10.07
CA GLN A 16 2.66 8.10 -10.49
C GLN A 16 2.29 7.58 -11.88
N VAL A 17 1.01 7.31 -12.08
CA VAL A 17 0.42 7.02 -13.38
C VAL A 17 -0.83 7.84 -13.62
N VAL A 18 -1.19 8.04 -14.89
CA VAL A 18 -2.49 8.60 -15.28
C VAL A 18 -3.25 7.55 -16.07
N LEU A 19 -4.47 7.24 -15.62
CA LEU A 19 -5.38 6.33 -16.30
C LEU A 19 -6.49 7.12 -16.99
N ASP A 20 -6.68 6.90 -18.30
CA ASP A 20 -7.85 7.36 -19.03
C ASP A 20 -9.00 6.35 -18.88
N ILE A 21 -10.10 6.81 -18.28
CA ILE A 21 -11.32 6.04 -18.07
C ILE A 21 -12.48 6.88 -18.60
N GLY A 22 -12.96 6.55 -19.80
CA GLY A 22 -14.08 7.25 -20.41
C GLY A 22 -13.80 8.72 -20.73
N GLY A 23 -12.55 9.08 -21.04
CA GLY A 23 -12.12 10.45 -21.34
C GLY A 23 -11.71 11.26 -20.11
N VAL A 24 -11.68 10.66 -18.91
CA VAL A 24 -11.25 11.31 -17.66
C VAL A 24 -9.91 10.74 -17.23
N GLY A 25 -8.91 11.61 -17.10
CA GLY A 25 -7.56 11.27 -16.61
C GLY A 25 -7.50 11.22 -15.08
N TYR A 26 -7.40 10.02 -14.51
CA TYR A 26 -7.18 9.82 -13.08
C TYR A 26 -5.70 9.75 -12.76
N CYS A 27 -5.23 10.73 -12.00
CA CYS A 27 -3.87 10.78 -11.51
C CYS A 27 -3.72 9.96 -10.22
N VAL A 28 -2.88 8.92 -10.25
CA VAL A 28 -2.74 7.94 -9.17
C VAL A 28 -1.28 7.82 -8.75
N TRP A 29 -1.01 8.06 -7.46
CA TRP A 29 0.30 7.83 -6.87
C TRP A 29 0.51 6.33 -6.60
N ILE A 30 1.67 5.80 -6.97
CA ILE A 30 1.98 4.38 -6.85
C ILE A 30 3.36 4.17 -6.21
N PRO A 31 3.59 3.05 -5.51
CA PRO A 31 4.95 2.67 -5.10
C PRO A 31 5.74 2.12 -6.29
N LEU A 32 7.08 2.08 -6.16
CA LEU A 32 7.97 1.56 -7.19
C LEU A 32 7.70 0.08 -7.53
N SER A 33 7.35 -0.72 -6.52
CA SER A 33 6.94 -2.12 -6.68
C SER A 33 5.74 -2.27 -7.63
N THR A 34 4.71 -1.42 -7.49
CA THR A 34 3.60 -1.35 -8.45
C THR A 34 4.10 -0.90 -9.82
N TYR A 35 4.92 0.17 -9.91
CA TYR A 35 5.44 0.66 -11.20
C TYR A 35 6.13 -0.44 -12.03
N LEU A 36 6.92 -1.29 -11.37
CA LEU A 36 7.65 -2.41 -12.00
C LEU A 36 6.72 -3.52 -12.50
N LYS A 37 5.52 -3.66 -11.92
CA LYS A 37 4.50 -4.66 -12.30
C LYS A 37 3.54 -4.16 -13.38
N LEU A 38 3.49 -2.84 -13.60
CA LEU A 38 2.61 -2.24 -14.60
C LEU A 38 3.16 -2.43 -16.01
N GLY A 39 2.25 -2.69 -16.95
CA GLY A 39 2.54 -2.80 -18.39
C GLY A 39 2.97 -1.49 -19.05
N ASP A 40 2.95 -1.47 -20.37
CA ASP A 40 3.41 -0.33 -21.17
C ASP A 40 2.33 0.75 -21.33
N LEU A 41 2.72 1.89 -21.89
CA LEU A 41 1.78 2.96 -22.23
C LEU A 41 0.72 2.46 -23.23
N ASN A 42 -0.50 2.96 -23.07
CA ASN A 42 -1.70 2.59 -23.84
C ASN A 42 -2.23 1.17 -23.58
N GLU A 43 -1.69 0.44 -22.61
CA GLU A 43 -2.28 -0.82 -22.16
C GLU A 43 -3.34 -0.58 -21.09
N ILE A 44 -4.30 -1.52 -21.02
CA ILE A 44 -5.31 -1.55 -19.97
C ILE A 44 -4.66 -2.05 -18.68
N VAL A 45 -4.75 -1.25 -17.62
CA VAL A 45 -4.27 -1.62 -16.29
C VAL A 45 -5.35 -1.50 -15.25
N GLU A 46 -5.21 -2.31 -14.20
CA GLU A 46 -6.13 -2.42 -13.08
C GLU A 46 -5.37 -2.04 -11.80
N LEU A 47 -5.96 -1.15 -11.00
CA LEU A 47 -5.37 -0.69 -9.75
C LEU A 47 -6.40 -0.72 -8.63
N PHE A 48 -5.98 -1.26 -7.47
CA PHE A 48 -6.71 -1.11 -6.22
C PHE A 48 -6.40 0.26 -5.63
N ILE A 49 -7.44 1.03 -5.30
CA ILE A 49 -7.29 2.44 -4.93
C ILE A 49 -7.61 2.68 -3.44
N TYR A 50 -6.81 3.55 -2.84
CA TYR A 50 -7.16 4.29 -1.64
C TYR A 50 -7.37 5.76 -1.99
N THR A 51 -8.55 6.30 -1.65
CA THR A 51 -8.84 7.74 -1.79
C THR A 51 -8.49 8.45 -0.49
N HIS A 52 -7.53 9.35 -0.53
CA HIS A 52 -7.17 10.22 0.57
C HIS A 52 -7.79 11.61 0.35
N VAL A 53 -8.70 12.00 1.23
CA VAL A 53 -9.35 13.31 1.19
C VAL A 53 -8.94 14.11 2.42
N THR A 54 -8.48 15.33 2.18
CA THR A 54 -8.26 16.36 3.20
C THR A 54 -9.03 17.61 2.79
N ASP A 55 -9.11 18.60 3.67
CA ASP A 55 -9.81 19.86 3.38
C ASP A 55 -9.28 20.58 2.13
N ASN A 56 -8.01 20.34 1.78
CA ASN A 56 -7.30 21.04 0.71
C ASN A 56 -6.91 20.13 -0.47
N SER A 57 -7.15 18.82 -0.40
CA SER A 57 -6.67 17.90 -1.45
C SER A 57 -7.46 16.61 -1.54
N LEU A 58 -7.54 16.09 -2.76
CA LEU A 58 -7.96 14.73 -3.07
C LEU A 58 -6.81 14.05 -3.79
N SER A 59 -6.33 12.95 -3.21
CA SER A 59 -5.24 12.15 -3.77
C SER A 59 -5.66 10.69 -3.88
N LEU A 60 -5.32 10.05 -5.00
CA LEU A 60 -5.52 8.62 -5.21
C LEU A 60 -4.18 7.89 -5.06
N TYR A 61 -4.17 6.82 -4.28
CA TYR A 61 -3.04 5.92 -4.10
C TYR A 61 -3.41 4.56 -4.67
N GLY A 62 -2.59 4.03 -5.58
CA GLY A 62 -2.88 2.82 -6.34
C GLY A 62 -1.89 1.70 -6.09
N PHE A 63 -2.39 0.47 -6.14
CA PHE A 63 -1.63 -0.75 -5.88
C PHE A 63 -1.98 -1.84 -6.89
N SER A 64 -0.97 -2.63 -7.24
CA SER A 64 -1.11 -3.77 -8.17
C SER A 64 -1.91 -4.93 -7.59
N SER A 65 -1.98 -5.04 -6.26
CA SER A 65 -2.67 -6.11 -5.55
C SER A 65 -3.46 -5.62 -4.35
N LYS A 66 -4.42 -6.45 -3.88
CA LYS A 66 -5.18 -6.17 -2.66
C LYS A 66 -4.29 -6.17 -1.42
N ASP A 67 -3.37 -7.12 -1.33
CA ASP A 67 -2.48 -7.28 -0.17
C ASP A 67 -1.58 -6.06 0.00
N GLU A 68 -1.04 -5.54 -1.10
CA GLU A 68 -0.25 -4.30 -1.12
C GLU A 68 -1.07 -3.10 -0.63
N ARG A 69 -2.33 -2.97 -1.07
CA ARG A 69 -3.26 -1.96 -0.56
C ARG A 69 -3.57 -2.15 0.92
N GLU A 70 -3.75 -3.38 1.39
CA GLU A 70 -4.05 -3.68 2.79
C GLU A 70 -2.89 -3.31 3.71
N ILE A 71 -1.65 -3.63 3.32
CA ILE A 71 -0.46 -3.22 4.05
C ILE A 71 -0.34 -1.69 4.06
N PHE A 72 -0.58 -1.02 2.94
CA PHE A 72 -0.60 0.43 2.91
C PHE A 72 -1.61 1.02 3.91
N LEU A 73 -2.83 0.49 3.96
CA LEU A 73 -3.86 0.94 4.90
C LEU A 73 -3.45 0.74 6.36
N LYS A 74 -2.80 -0.39 6.68
CA LYS A 74 -2.26 -0.62 8.03
C LYS A 74 -1.13 0.37 8.35
N LEU A 75 -0.23 0.64 7.41
CA LEU A 75 0.85 1.60 7.58
C LEU A 75 0.33 3.02 7.87
N ILE A 76 -0.62 3.53 7.10
CA ILE A 76 -1.15 4.88 7.31
C ILE A 76 -2.00 5.01 8.59
N SER A 77 -2.42 3.89 9.17
CA SER A 77 -3.14 3.89 10.45
C SER A 77 -2.20 4.07 11.65
N ILE A 78 -0.89 3.96 11.46
CA ILE A 78 0.13 4.18 12.49
C ILE A 78 0.34 5.68 12.68
N SER A 79 0.34 6.14 13.93
CA SER A 79 0.48 7.56 14.24
C SER A 79 1.80 8.13 13.69
N GLY A 80 1.70 9.21 12.91
CA GLY A 80 2.86 9.85 12.28
C GLY A 80 3.42 9.12 11.06
N ILE A 81 2.68 8.16 10.49
CA ILE A 81 2.98 7.55 9.19
C ILE A 81 1.91 7.98 8.19
N GLY A 82 2.28 8.87 7.28
CA GLY A 82 1.38 9.35 6.23
C GLY A 82 1.44 8.52 4.94
N PRO A 83 0.55 8.82 3.97
CA PRO A 83 0.53 8.17 2.66
C PRO A 83 1.88 8.19 1.92
N LYS A 84 2.60 9.33 1.93
CA LYS A 84 3.89 9.48 1.25
C LYS A 84 4.97 8.56 1.83
N LEU A 85 5.04 8.45 3.16
CA LEU A 85 5.99 7.56 3.82
C LEU A 85 5.63 6.09 3.57
N SER A 86 4.33 5.78 3.54
CA SER A 86 3.85 4.42 3.25
C SER A 86 4.16 3.97 1.82
N LEU A 87 4.03 4.86 0.82
CA LEU A 87 4.51 4.56 -0.54
C LEU A 87 6.01 4.30 -0.59
N ASN A 88 6.80 5.09 0.15
CA ASN A 88 8.24 4.92 0.21
C ASN A 88 8.64 3.58 0.85
N ILE A 89 7.92 3.16 1.90
CA ILE A 89 8.06 1.82 2.49
C ILE A 89 7.82 0.75 1.43
N LEU A 90 6.64 0.77 0.79
CA LEU A 90 6.27 -0.22 -0.23
C LEU A 90 7.10 -0.15 -1.52
N SER A 91 7.90 0.91 -1.70
CA SER A 91 8.88 1.03 -2.79
C SER A 91 10.23 0.40 -2.44
N GLY A 92 10.57 0.33 -1.14
CA GLY A 92 11.83 -0.24 -0.66
C GLY A 92 11.73 -1.70 -0.23
N ILE A 93 10.53 -2.19 0.05
CA ILE A 93 10.26 -3.57 0.43
C ILE A 93 8.88 -4.00 -0.10
N GLU A 94 8.79 -5.20 -0.67
CA GLU A 94 7.51 -5.77 -1.10
C GLU A 94 6.61 -6.01 0.11
N ALA A 95 5.28 -5.99 -0.09
CA ALA A 95 4.32 -6.14 1.00
C ALA A 95 4.51 -7.46 1.78
N SER A 96 4.74 -8.57 1.07
CA SER A 96 5.00 -9.88 1.67
C SER A 96 6.32 -9.91 2.46
N ASP A 97 7.38 -9.30 1.91
CA ASP A 97 8.68 -9.20 2.58
C ASP A 97 8.62 -8.34 3.84
N LEU A 98 7.76 -7.32 3.85
CA LEU A 98 7.52 -6.49 5.01
C LEU A 98 6.80 -7.27 6.11
N GLU A 99 5.75 -8.02 5.75
CA GLU A 99 5.07 -8.92 6.69
C GLU A 99 6.05 -9.94 7.30
N ASP A 100 6.89 -10.57 6.48
CA ASP A 100 7.90 -11.52 6.93
C ASP A 100 8.95 -10.86 7.85
N ALA A 101 9.40 -9.65 7.52
CA ALA A 101 10.33 -8.90 8.36
C ALA A 101 9.71 -8.59 9.74
N ILE A 102 8.43 -8.26 9.77
CA ILE A 102 7.71 -7.97 11.02
C ILE A 102 7.53 -9.23 11.86
N LYS A 103 7.10 -10.34 11.24
CA LYS A 103 6.95 -11.64 11.90
C LYS A 103 8.27 -12.15 12.51
N ARG A 104 9.40 -11.81 11.92
CA ARG A 104 10.75 -12.15 12.41
C ARG A 104 11.37 -11.08 13.31
N SER A 105 10.65 -9.99 13.59
CA SER A 105 11.16 -8.83 14.32
C SER A 105 12.46 -8.24 13.72
N ASP A 106 12.62 -8.33 12.40
CA ASP A 106 13.78 -7.82 11.66
C ASP A 106 13.66 -6.31 11.38
N VAL A 107 13.83 -5.54 12.45
CA VAL A 107 13.81 -4.06 12.40
C VAL A 107 14.95 -3.50 11.55
N ALA A 108 16.06 -4.24 11.41
CA ALA A 108 17.20 -3.82 10.61
C ALA A 108 16.80 -3.70 9.13
N ARG A 109 16.06 -4.68 8.61
CA ARG A 109 15.55 -4.65 7.22
C ARG A 109 14.65 -3.45 6.96
N ILE A 110 13.77 -3.08 7.89
CA ILE A 110 12.89 -1.91 7.78
C ILE A 110 13.70 -0.60 7.85
N SER A 111 14.75 -0.56 8.66
CA SER A 111 15.62 0.61 8.83
C SER A 111 16.51 0.91 7.61
N LEU A 112 16.64 -0.02 6.66
CA LEU A 112 17.39 0.20 5.42
C LEU A 112 16.61 1.03 4.39
N ILE A 113 15.30 1.20 4.58
CA ILE A 113 14.47 2.00 3.68
C ILE A 113 14.85 3.48 3.81
N PRO A 114 15.18 4.17 2.70
CA PRO A 114 15.57 5.58 2.73
C PRO A 114 14.55 6.45 3.47
N GLY A 115 15.02 7.29 4.40
CA GLY A 115 14.14 8.17 5.20
C GLY A 115 13.47 7.50 6.40
N ILE A 116 13.76 6.22 6.67
CA ILE A 116 13.30 5.53 7.89
C ILE A 116 14.45 5.40 8.88
N GLY A 117 14.37 6.16 9.96
CA GLY A 117 15.29 6.02 11.10
C GLY A 117 14.91 4.88 12.02
N LYS A 118 15.84 4.45 12.87
CA LYS A 118 15.68 3.34 13.84
C LYS A 118 14.41 3.45 14.70
N LYS A 119 14.08 4.66 15.18
CA LYS A 119 12.87 4.89 15.99
C LYS A 119 11.59 4.64 15.20
N THR A 120 11.54 5.11 13.96
CA THR A 120 10.39 4.91 13.07
C THR A 120 10.27 3.44 12.69
N ALA A 121 11.38 2.77 12.38
CA ALA A 121 11.40 1.34 12.08
C ALA A 121 10.88 0.49 13.24
N LEU A 122 11.32 0.77 14.47
CA LEU A 122 10.82 0.09 15.68
C LEU A 122 9.31 0.27 15.85
N ARG A 123 8.82 1.50 15.67
CA ARG A 123 7.39 1.79 15.75
C ARG A 123 6.59 1.05 14.67
N ILE A 124 7.08 1.04 13.43
CA ILE A 124 6.46 0.29 12.33
C ILE A 124 6.39 -1.19 12.69
N ALA A 125 7.50 -1.79 13.13
CA ALA A 125 7.55 -3.20 13.47
C ALA A 125 6.53 -3.56 14.56
N LEU A 126 6.47 -2.78 15.64
CA LEU A 126 5.58 -3.05 16.77
C LEU A 126 4.09 -2.87 16.39
N GLU A 127 3.71 -1.69 15.88
CA GLU A 127 2.31 -1.38 15.63
C GLU A 127 1.74 -2.17 14.43
N LEU A 128 2.58 -2.50 13.45
CA LEU A 128 2.12 -3.32 12.32
C LEU A 128 2.03 -4.80 12.71
N GLN A 129 2.88 -5.31 13.61
CA GLN A 129 2.73 -6.65 14.19
C GLN A 129 1.38 -6.82 14.88
N GLU A 130 1.03 -5.89 15.78
CA GLU A 130 -0.25 -5.90 16.50
C GLU A 130 -1.45 -5.96 15.52
N LYS A 131 -1.40 -5.14 14.46
CA LYS A 131 -2.46 -5.10 13.42
C LYS A 131 -2.52 -6.34 12.53
N LEU A 132 -1.44 -7.10 12.41
CA LEU A 132 -1.42 -8.37 11.68
C LEU A 132 -2.00 -9.49 12.55
N GLU A 133 -1.62 -9.55 13.83
CA GLU A 133 -2.14 -10.51 14.80
C GLU A 133 -3.66 -10.34 15.04
N GLU A 134 -4.16 -9.11 15.07
CA GLU A 134 -5.61 -8.83 15.13
C GLU A 134 -6.36 -9.45 13.93
N LYS A 135 -5.80 -9.33 12.72
CA LYS A 135 -6.41 -9.87 11.49
C LYS A 135 -6.47 -11.39 11.54
N GLU A 136 -5.39 -12.04 12.00
CA GLU A 136 -5.32 -13.50 12.14
C GLU A 136 -6.37 -14.01 13.16
N LYS A 137 -6.46 -13.38 14.34
CA LYS A 137 -7.48 -13.72 15.35
C LYS A 137 -8.91 -13.57 14.84
N MET A 138 -9.21 -12.51 14.07
CA MET A 138 -10.54 -12.32 13.48
C MET A 138 -10.90 -13.40 12.45
N LEU A 139 -9.92 -13.89 11.69
CA LEU A 139 -10.11 -14.97 10.72
C LEU A 139 -10.37 -16.32 11.42
N GLU A 140 -9.65 -16.61 12.51
CA GLU A 140 -9.86 -17.80 13.34
C GLU A 140 -11.26 -17.84 13.98
N VAL A 141 -11.75 -16.70 14.49
CA VAL A 141 -13.09 -16.59 15.07
C VAL A 141 -14.18 -16.82 14.00
N LYS A 142 -14.03 -16.26 12.80
CA LYS A 142 -15.00 -16.45 11.70
C LYS A 142 -15.02 -17.89 11.18
N GLY A 143 -13.86 -18.53 11.02
CA GLY A 143 -13.78 -19.93 10.62
C GLY A 143 -14.35 -20.93 11.65
N SER A 144 -14.51 -20.49 12.90
CA SER A 144 -15.16 -21.26 13.97
C SER A 144 -16.69 -21.10 13.95
N GLN A 145 -17.20 -19.92 13.59
CA GLN A 145 -18.64 -19.64 13.50
C GLN A 145 -19.32 -20.18 12.23
N GLU A 146 -18.57 -20.46 11.16
CA GLU A 146 -19.10 -21.09 9.94
C GLU A 146 -19.20 -22.63 10.04
N LYS A 147 -18.71 -23.23 11.14
CA LYS A 147 -18.72 -24.68 11.39
C LYS A 147 -19.78 -25.15 12.39
N GLU A 148 -20.57 -24.24 12.96
CA GLU A 148 -21.77 -24.52 13.78
C GLU A 148 -23.05 -24.18 12.99
#